data_AF-A0A948FKE3-F1
#
_entry.id   AF-A0A948FKE3-F1
#
_cell.length_a   1.000
_cell.length_b   1.000
_cell.length_c   1.000
_cell.angle_alpha   90.00
_cell.angle_beta   90.00
_cell.angle_gamma   90.00
#
_symmetry.space_group_name_H-M   'P 1'
#
loop_
_entity.id
_entity.type
_entity.pdbx_description
1 polymer ?
#
loop_
_entity_poly.entity_id
_entity_poly.type
_entity_poly.pdbx_seq_one_letter_code
_entity_poly.pdbx_strand_id
1 'polypeptide(L)'
;MGITSLPEPGRLIEVVKNEKEAQQKVALIQDEVNKHSPESAIQQFMAGLQEEDKDAELRIILKSDGPSSLEAARQSINGILLPKKVTIKVVHSDA
;
A
#
# COMPACT_ATOMS: atom_id res chain seq x y z
N MET A 1 -7.83 -14.23 -28.86
CA MET A 1 -6.67 -13.31 -29.03
C MET A 1 -5.92 -13.33 -27.72
N GLY A 2 -4.65 -13.75 -27.76
CA GLY A 2 -4.00 -14.42 -26.63
C GLY A 2 -3.28 -13.48 -25.67
N ILE A 3 -3.88 -13.26 -24.51
CA ILE A 3 -3.17 -12.91 -23.28
C ILE A 3 -3.13 -14.16 -22.39
N THR A 4 -1.98 -14.47 -21.81
CA THR A 4 -1.78 -15.70 -21.03
C THR A 4 -2.53 -15.66 -19.69
N SER A 5 -2.74 -14.46 -19.15
CA SER A 5 -3.53 -14.19 -17.96
C SER A 5 -4.20 -12.82 -18.07
N LEU A 6 -5.33 -12.65 -17.38
CA LEU A 6 -6.02 -11.37 -17.31
C LEU A 6 -5.20 -10.41 -16.42
N PRO A 7 -4.72 -9.26 -16.93
CA PRO A 7 -4.01 -8.29 -16.10
C PRO A 7 -4.98 -7.55 -15.17
N GLU A 8 -4.45 -7.06 -14.05
CA GLU A 8 -5.22 -6.24 -13.12
C GLU A 8 -5.67 -4.92 -13.78
N PRO A 9 -6.87 -4.42 -13.45
CA PRO A 9 -7.36 -3.14 -13.95
C PRO A 9 -6.36 -2.00 -13.66
N GLY A 10 -6.05 -1.19 -14.67
CA GLY A 10 -5.09 -0.08 -14.55
C GLY A 10 -3.62 -0.47 -14.72
N ARG A 11 -3.31 -1.75 -14.94
CA ARG A 11 -1.94 -2.20 -15.19
C ARG A 11 -1.46 -1.77 -16.58
N LEU A 12 -0.27 -1.15 -16.62
CA LEU A 12 0.35 -0.71 -17.87
C LEU A 12 0.75 -1.91 -18.74
N ILE A 13 0.42 -1.85 -20.02
CA ILE A 13 0.78 -2.88 -21.01
C ILE A 13 2.02 -2.44 -21.77
N GLU A 14 3.04 -3.29 -21.80
CA GLU A 14 4.26 -3.09 -22.57
C GLU A 14 4.36 -4.14 -23.69
N VAL A 15 4.69 -3.69 -24.91
CA VAL A 15 4.96 -4.59 -26.04
C VAL A 15 6.46 -4.86 -26.11
N VAL A 16 6.84 -6.13 -26.05
CA VAL A 16 8.25 -6.56 -26.11
C VAL A 16 8.54 -7.29 -27.42
N LYS A 17 9.83 -7.31 -27.80
CA LYS A 17 10.28 -7.83 -29.11
C LYS A 17 10.13 -9.35 -29.24
N ASN A 18 10.25 -10.08 -28.13
CA ASN A 18 10.26 -11.54 -28.11
C ASN A 18 9.57 -12.11 -26.86
N GLU A 19 9.01 -13.32 -26.97
CA GLU A 19 8.36 -14.02 -25.85
C GLU A 19 9.32 -14.28 -24.67
N LYS A 20 10.58 -14.60 -24.97
CA LYS A 20 11.60 -14.84 -23.94
C LYS A 20 11.86 -13.61 -23.06
N GLU A 21 11.87 -12.41 -23.64
CA GLU A 21 12.01 -11.16 -22.89
C GLU A 21 10.75 -10.86 -22.07
N ALA A 22 9.57 -11.20 -22.60
CA ALA A 22 8.30 -11.06 -21.87
C ALA A 22 8.32 -11.91 -20.59
N GLN A 23 8.69 -13.18 -20.71
CA GLN A 23 8.72 -14.13 -19.58
C GLN A 23 9.74 -13.70 -18.52
N GLN A 24 10.91 -13.21 -18.91
CA GLN A 24 11.91 -12.71 -17.97
C GLN A 24 11.43 -11.47 -17.22
N LYS A 25 10.83 -10.50 -17.91
CA LYS A 25 10.28 -9.31 -17.25
C LYS A 25 9.12 -9.65 -16.32
N VAL A 26 8.22 -10.54 -16.73
CA VAL A 26 7.12 -11.01 -15.88
C VAL A 26 7.66 -11.70 -14.63
N ALA A 27 8.69 -12.55 -14.75
CA ALA A 27 9.32 -13.22 -13.61
C ALA A 27 9.98 -12.22 -12.65
N LEU A 28 10.68 -11.20 -13.17
CA LEU A 28 11.29 -10.14 -12.35
C LEU A 28 10.23 -9.33 -11.61
N ILE A 29 9.16 -8.90 -12.29
CA ILE A 29 8.08 -8.14 -11.67
C ILE A 29 7.36 -9.00 -10.62
N GLN A 30 7.15 -10.30 -10.89
CA GLN A 30 6.52 -11.19 -9.92
C GLN A 30 7.42 -11.40 -8.70
N ASP A 31 8.73 -11.50 -8.88
CA ASP A 31 9.70 -11.59 -7.79
C ASP A 31 9.75 -10.31 -6.97
N GLU A 32 9.70 -9.14 -7.61
CA GLU A 32 9.58 -7.84 -6.93
C GLU A 32 8.24 -7.71 -6.19
N VAL A 33 7.11 -8.11 -6.78
CA VAL A 33 5.79 -8.12 -6.11
C VAL A 33 5.78 -9.09 -4.92
N ASN A 34 6.49 -10.22 -5.00
CA ASN A 34 6.59 -11.16 -3.89
C ASN A 34 7.54 -10.63 -2.78
N LYS A 35 8.66 -10.01 -3.13
CA LYS A 35 9.61 -9.40 -2.19
C LYS A 35 9.09 -8.11 -1.55
N HIS A 36 8.35 -7.32 -2.31
CA HIS A 36 7.70 -6.08 -1.92
C HIS A 36 6.21 -6.28 -1.67
N SER A 37 5.76 -7.53 -1.48
CA SER A 37 4.47 -7.78 -0.82
C SER A 37 4.60 -7.09 0.52
N PRO A 38 3.97 -5.92 0.68
CA PRO A 38 4.16 -5.17 1.88
C PRO A 38 3.28 -5.92 2.87
N GLU A 39 3.89 -6.82 3.65
CA GLU A 39 3.69 -6.72 5.08
C GLU A 39 4.08 -5.29 5.45
N SER A 40 3.14 -4.38 5.18
CA SER A 40 3.25 -2.96 5.47
C SER A 40 3.72 -2.88 6.92
N ALA A 41 4.58 -1.93 7.28
CA ALA A 41 4.90 -1.69 8.68
C ALA A 41 3.62 -1.62 9.54
N ILE A 42 2.50 -1.21 8.94
CA ILE A 42 1.14 -1.25 9.49
C ILE A 42 0.62 -2.68 9.70
N GLN A 43 0.80 -3.60 8.76
CA GLN A 43 0.41 -5.01 8.90
C GLN A 43 1.26 -5.73 9.96
N GLN A 44 2.58 -5.48 10.01
CA GLN A 44 3.45 -6.04 11.06
C GLN A 44 3.10 -5.49 12.44
N PHE A 45 2.79 -4.19 12.53
CA PHE A 45 2.26 -3.59 13.75
C PHE A 45 0.92 -4.21 14.15
N MET A 46 0.00 -4.38 13.21
CA MET A 46 -1.31 -5.01 13.44
C MET A 46 -1.20 -6.48 13.87
N ALA A 47 -0.25 -7.24 13.33
CA ALA A 47 0.01 -8.62 13.72
C ALA A 47 0.55 -8.70 15.16
N GLY A 48 1.52 -7.86 15.53
CA GLY A 48 2.02 -7.78 16.91
C GLY A 48 0.96 -7.35 17.93
N LEU A 49 -0.06 -6.62 17.50
CA LEU A 49 -1.20 -6.22 18.33
C LEU A 49 -2.32 -7.24 18.43
N GLN A 50 -2.34 -8.25 17.55
CA GLN A 50 -3.26 -9.38 17.71
C GLN A 50 -2.78 -10.36 18.78
N GLU A 51 -1.46 -10.46 19.01
CA GLU A 51 -0.87 -11.32 20.04
C GLU A 51 -0.96 -10.74 21.46
N GLU A 52 -0.99 -9.42 21.61
CA GLU A 52 -1.12 -8.76 22.90
C GLU A 52 -2.46 -8.03 23.01
N ASP A 53 -3.19 -8.22 24.11
CA ASP A 53 -4.46 -7.52 24.41
C ASP A 53 -4.22 -6.04 24.78
N LYS A 54 -3.49 -5.33 23.91
CA LYS A 54 -3.05 -3.94 24.10
C LYS A 54 -3.70 -3.06 23.05
N ASP A 55 -4.34 -2.00 23.53
CA ASP A 55 -4.80 -0.92 22.66
C ASP A 55 -3.59 -0.18 22.09
N ALA A 56 -3.56 0.01 20.78
CA ALA A 56 -2.49 0.68 20.07
C ALA A 56 -2.95 2.01 19.49
N GLU A 57 -2.21 3.07 19.80
CA GLU A 57 -2.42 4.38 19.22
C GLU A 57 -1.25 4.76 18.32
N LEU A 58 -1.52 4.93 17.03
CA LEU A 58 -0.55 5.41 16.04
C LEU A 58 -0.76 6.91 15.82
N ARG A 59 0.26 7.70 16.14
CA ARG A 59 0.26 9.16 15.96
C ARG A 59 1.06 9.53 14.73
N ILE A 60 0.43 10.21 13.78
CA ILE A 60 1.04 10.61 12.51
C ILE A 60 1.07 12.14 12.43
N ILE A 61 2.20 12.68 11.99
CA ILE A 61 2.38 14.10 11.68
C ILE A 61 2.46 14.21 10.16
N LEU A 62 1.58 15.03 9.57
CA LEU A 62 1.49 15.23 8.12
C LEU A 62 1.90 16.66 7.79
N LYS A 63 2.84 16.80 6.85
CA LYS A 63 3.22 18.08 6.24
C LYS A 63 2.98 17.95 4.75
N SER A 64 2.30 18.92 4.15
CA SER A 64 2.00 18.91 2.72
C SER A 64 2.17 20.30 2.13
N ASP A 65 2.44 20.39 0.83
CA ASP A 65 2.68 21.66 0.14
C ASP A 65 1.43 22.55 -0.02
N GLY A 66 0.25 22.07 0.38
CA GLY A 66 -0.98 22.86 0.37
C GLY A 66 -2.17 22.18 1.04
N PRO A 67 -3.17 22.97 1.48
CA PRO A 67 -4.28 22.50 2.32
C PRO A 67 -5.16 21.44 1.65
N SER A 68 -5.25 21.43 0.33
CA SER A 68 -6.01 20.42 -0.43
C SER A 68 -5.37 19.03 -0.37
N SER A 69 -4.05 18.96 -0.38
CA SER A 69 -3.30 17.70 -0.29
C SER A 69 -3.39 17.10 1.12
N LEU A 70 -3.32 17.96 2.14
CA LEU A 70 -3.52 17.58 3.54
C LEU A 70 -4.91 16.95 3.77
N GLU A 71 -5.97 17.57 3.25
CA GLU A 71 -7.33 17.10 3.47
C GLU A 71 -7.60 15.78 2.74
N ALA A 72 -7.07 15.62 1.53
CA ALA A 72 -7.10 14.35 0.81
C ALA A 72 -6.39 13.24 1.58
N ALA A 73 -5.19 13.50 2.11
CA ALA A 73 -4.44 12.54 2.92
C ALA A 73 -5.20 12.17 4.21
N ARG A 74 -5.81 13.14 4.89
CA ARG A 74 -6.64 12.90 6.08
C ARG A 74 -7.85 12.02 5.77
N GLN A 75 -8.56 12.28 4.66
CA GLN A 75 -9.67 11.43 4.23
C GLN A 75 -9.21 10.01 3.92
N SER A 76 -8.10 9.84 3.20
CA SER A 76 -7.54 8.52 2.90
C SER A 76 -7.19 7.73 4.17
N ILE A 77 -6.59 8.38 5.17
CA ILE A 77 -6.24 7.74 6.45
C ILE A 77 -7.48 7.34 7.25
N ASN A 78 -8.49 8.21 7.31
CA ASN A 78 -9.76 7.91 7.99
C ASN A 78 -10.56 6.79 7.29
N GLY A 79 -10.33 6.58 5.98
CA GLY A 79 -10.95 5.51 5.21
C GLY A 79 -10.31 4.13 5.42
N ILE A 80 -9.18 4.03 6.14
CA ILE A 80 -8.53 2.76 6.44
C ILE A 80 -9.38 2.00 7.48
N LEU A 81 -9.83 0.80 7.12
CA LEU A 81 -10.51 -0.11 8.05
C LEU A 81 -9.50 -0.62 9.07
N LEU A 82 -9.56 -0.07 10.28
CA LEU A 82 -8.68 -0.43 11.38
C LEU A 82 -9.31 -1.54 12.24
N PRO A 83 -8.50 -2.48 12.78
CA PRO A 83 -8.96 -3.39 13.81
C PRO A 83 -9.46 -2.61 15.04
N LYS A 84 -10.44 -3.16 15.76
CA LYS A 84 -11.11 -2.48 16.90
C LYS A 84 -10.18 -1.93 17.99
N LYS A 85 -8.93 -2.42 18.08
CA LYS A 85 -7.93 -2.05 19.09
C LYS A 85 -6.86 -1.06 18.57
N VAL A 86 -6.97 -0.59 17.33
CA VAL A 86 -5.97 0.30 16.71
C VAL A 86 -6.62 1.64 16.36
N THR A 87 -6.08 2.72 16.93
CA THR A 87 -6.53 4.09 16.65
C THR A 87 -5.42 4.87 15.94
N ILE A 88 -5.71 5.44 14.78
CA ILE A 88 -4.79 6.38 14.10
C ILE A 88 -5.22 7.81 14.41
N LYS A 89 -4.32 8.64 14.93
CA LYS A 89 -4.53 10.08 15.15
C LYS A 89 -3.54 10.90 14.36
N VAL A 90 -4.05 11.87 13.60
CA VAL A 90 -3.23 12.89 12.95
C VAL A 90 -3.06 14.05 13.94
N VAL A 91 -1.85 14.22 14.48
CA VAL A 91 -1.58 15.13 15.62
C VAL A 91 -1.22 16.54 15.16
N HIS A 92 -0.56 16.66 14.02
CA HIS A 92 -0.14 17.94 13.49
C HIS A 92 -0.28 17.96 11.97
N SER A 93 -0.77 19.10 11.49
CA SER A 93 -1.14 19.33 10.11
C SER A 93 -0.83 20.79 9.82
N ASP A 94 0.33 21.03 9.22
CA ASP A 94 0.78 22.37 8.83
C ASP A 94 0.90 22.40 7.30
N ALA A 95 0.43 23.50 6.71
CA ALA A 95 0.44 23.76 5.28
C ALA A 95 1.52 24.80 4.97
#